data_AF-A0AAU6LRE1-F1
#
_entry.id   AF-A0AAU6LRE1-F1
#
_cell.length_a   1.000
_cell.length_b   1.000
_cell.length_c   1.000
_cell.angle_alpha   90.00
_cell.angle_beta   90.00
_cell.angle_gamma   90.00
#
_symmetry.space_group_name_H-M   'P 1'
#
loop_
_entity.id
_entity.type
_entity.pdbx_description
1 polymer ?
#
loop_
_entity_poly.entity_id
_entity_poly.type
_entity_poly.pdbx_seq_one_letter_code
_entity_poly.pdbx_strand_id
1 'polypeptide(L)'
;MSTNIARQRLARVAAGISSLALATAGTVGLAAADGMGNSGDGFGPAPTGNRVVQPLKNMCTTGQPQDLCRNIGVTDGWYEGKTTQFLYTQNFYCDTSVTSGAPSKCEAGAKYNQVPPGTTSDKFTDPLYIPVPLFTPAPATLQCPAGKPCVDHPMNIDLSRLAATLKMPASALKNTMLPGHDHIITDRNDNKPEWWPVSVIGVTNPDSFAKIQAGKSMDTVNKLAADPNSGVTKPIPTNIFLWFQTLPGTTDGPSGSVAAGEGGTQSAQHTALLGAGGTLLLGATGMVVLRRRKHALKQN
;
A
#
# COMPACT_ATOMS: atom_id res chain seq x y z
N MET A 1 -88.11 31.84 3.18
CA MET A 1 -87.51 30.67 3.85
C MET A 1 -86.46 30.10 2.94
N SER A 2 -85.29 29.85 3.52
CA SER A 2 -83.95 29.72 2.93
C SER A 2 -83.78 28.71 1.80
N THR A 3 -83.07 29.12 0.75
CA THR A 3 -82.05 28.29 0.05
C THR A 3 -81.14 29.21 -0.77
N ASN A 4 -79.84 29.19 -0.44
CA ASN A 4 -78.78 30.00 -1.04
C ASN A 4 -78.42 29.54 -2.45
N ILE A 5 -78.32 30.48 -3.40
CA ILE A 5 -77.77 30.29 -4.75
C ILE A 5 -76.71 31.36 -5.03
N ALA A 6 -75.54 30.89 -5.47
CA ALA A 6 -74.52 31.50 -6.33
C ALA A 6 -73.71 32.74 -5.89
N ARG A 7 -72.37 32.62 -5.96
CA ARG A 7 -71.57 33.10 -7.11
C ARG A 7 -70.11 32.61 -7.10
N GLN A 8 -69.64 32.32 -8.32
CA GLN A 8 -68.31 31.86 -8.73
C GLN A 8 -67.24 32.97 -8.67
N ARG A 9 -65.94 32.60 -8.64
CA ARG A 9 -65.00 32.78 -9.78
C ARG A 9 -63.53 32.43 -9.48
N LEU A 10 -62.92 31.78 -10.48
CA LEU A 10 -61.52 31.86 -10.96
C LEU A 10 -60.42 31.33 -10.02
N ALA A 11 -59.39 30.59 -10.44
CA ALA A 11 -58.93 30.02 -11.71
C ALA A 11 -57.75 29.09 -11.36
N ARG A 12 -57.44 28.08 -12.17
CA ARG A 12 -56.10 27.89 -12.80
C ARG A 12 -55.87 26.47 -13.33
N VAL A 13 -55.50 26.48 -14.61
CA VAL A 13 -54.50 25.66 -15.31
C VAL A 13 -54.82 24.20 -15.60
N ALA A 14 -55.13 23.99 -16.88
CA ALA A 14 -54.96 22.75 -17.61
C ALA A 14 -53.50 22.58 -18.07
N ALA A 15 -53.01 21.35 -17.98
CA ALA A 15 -52.04 20.71 -18.88
C ALA A 15 -52.22 19.20 -18.61
N GLY A 16 -52.57 18.32 -19.53
CA GLY A 16 -52.16 18.25 -20.94
C GLY A 16 -51.41 16.93 -21.09
N ILE A 17 -52.16 15.84 -21.29
CA ILE A 17 -51.66 14.48 -21.56
C ILE A 17 -51.23 14.42 -23.03
N SER A 18 -50.04 13.88 -23.35
CA SER A 18 -49.79 13.10 -24.57
C SER A 18 -48.45 12.33 -24.51
N SER A 19 -48.61 11.02 -24.29
CA SER A 19 -48.09 9.90 -25.08
C SER A 19 -46.61 9.84 -25.53
N LEU A 20 -45.91 8.89 -24.92
CA LEU A 20 -45.36 7.66 -25.53
C LEU A 20 -44.49 7.80 -26.81
N ALA A 21 -43.19 7.54 -26.65
CA ALA A 21 -42.38 6.89 -27.67
C ALA A 21 -41.50 5.82 -27.00
N LEU A 22 -41.82 4.55 -27.29
CA LEU A 22 -40.98 3.39 -27.05
C LEU A 22 -39.84 3.39 -28.08
N ALA A 23 -38.59 3.28 -27.61
CA ALA A 23 -37.51 2.69 -28.38
C ALA A 23 -36.67 1.82 -27.44
N THR A 24 -36.78 0.51 -27.64
CA THR A 24 -36.03 -0.54 -26.97
C THR A 24 -34.70 -0.82 -27.68
N ALA A 25 -33.73 -1.23 -26.86
CA ALA A 25 -32.62 -2.16 -27.11
C ALA A 25 -31.19 -1.60 -27.27
N GLY A 26 -30.31 -2.16 -26.42
CA GLY A 26 -28.85 -2.14 -26.49
C GLY A 26 -28.23 -0.95 -25.74
N THR A 27 -27.34 -1.09 -24.77
CA THR A 27 -26.47 -2.18 -24.38
C THR A 27 -26.20 -2.10 -22.89
N VAL A 28 -25.99 -3.28 -22.33
CA VAL A 28 -25.36 -3.53 -21.03
C VAL A 28 -24.14 -2.63 -20.85
N GLY A 29 -24.15 -1.81 -19.81
CA GLY A 29 -22.98 -1.11 -19.29
C GLY A 29 -23.03 -1.19 -17.78
N LEU A 30 -22.45 -2.25 -17.23
CA LEU A 30 -22.28 -2.48 -15.81
C LEU A 30 -21.74 -1.22 -15.12
N ALA A 31 -22.58 -0.56 -14.34
CA ALA A 31 -22.14 0.19 -13.18
C ALA A 31 -22.21 -0.78 -11.98
N ALA A 32 -21.29 -1.74 -11.95
CA ALA A 32 -21.04 -2.62 -10.83
C ALA A 32 -19.56 -2.98 -10.84
N ALA A 33 -18.88 -2.62 -9.74
CA ALA A 33 -17.62 -3.18 -9.20
C ALA A 33 -16.43 -3.32 -10.19
N ASP A 34 -15.28 -2.70 -9.98
CA ASP A 34 -14.44 -2.96 -8.82
C ASP A 34 -13.61 -1.73 -8.43
N GLY A 35 -14.02 -1.09 -7.34
CA GLY A 35 -13.05 -0.51 -6.43
C GLY A 35 -12.33 -1.64 -5.69
N MET A 36 -11.34 -2.27 -6.31
CA MET A 36 -10.37 -3.14 -5.62
C MET A 36 -9.15 -2.33 -5.17
N GLY A 37 -9.42 -1.24 -4.46
CA GLY A 37 -8.52 -0.68 -3.46
C GLY A 37 -9.15 -0.93 -2.09
N ASN A 38 -9.39 -2.21 -1.74
CA ASN A 38 -10.02 -2.56 -0.48
C ASN A 38 -8.95 -2.95 0.56
N SER A 39 -8.40 -1.90 1.16
CA SER A 39 -7.98 -1.76 2.56
C SER A 39 -6.89 -2.70 3.12
N GLY A 40 -5.62 -2.29 3.04
CA GLY A 40 -4.51 -2.90 3.79
C GLY A 40 -3.09 -2.45 3.44
N ASP A 41 -3.01 -1.42 2.61
CA ASP A 41 -2.04 -0.96 1.62
C ASP A 41 -0.65 -1.62 1.52
N GLY A 42 -0.41 -2.16 0.32
CA GLY A 42 0.87 -2.34 -0.35
C GLY A 42 0.66 -1.98 -1.82
N PHE A 43 1.71 -1.80 -2.60
CA PHE A 43 1.58 -1.19 -3.92
C PHE A 43 1.17 -2.26 -4.96
N GLY A 44 -0.03 -2.16 -5.54
CA GLY A 44 -0.51 -3.07 -6.58
C GLY A 44 -1.55 -4.09 -6.08
N PRO A 45 -2.16 -4.88 -7.00
CA PRO A 45 -3.22 -5.80 -6.65
C PRO A 45 -2.70 -6.99 -5.82
N ALA A 46 -3.53 -7.52 -4.93
CA ALA A 46 -3.25 -8.77 -4.24
C ALA A 46 -3.01 -9.91 -5.25
N PRO A 47 -2.17 -10.92 -4.93
CA PRO A 47 -1.96 -12.07 -5.80
C PRO A 47 -3.28 -12.83 -6.02
N THR A 48 -3.59 -13.16 -7.28
CA THR A 48 -4.81 -13.87 -7.67
C THR A 48 -4.50 -15.06 -8.58
N GLY A 49 -5.29 -16.14 -8.46
CA GLY A 49 -5.22 -17.31 -9.33
C GLY A 49 -4.10 -18.30 -9.02
N ASN A 50 -3.87 -19.26 -9.93
CA ASN A 50 -2.92 -20.38 -9.73
C ASN A 50 -1.48 -20.06 -10.18
N ARG A 51 -1.19 -18.81 -10.54
CA ARG A 51 0.11 -18.41 -11.10
C ARG A 51 0.68 -17.23 -10.34
N VAL A 52 1.95 -17.37 -10.00
CA VAL A 52 2.83 -16.27 -9.66
C VAL A 52 2.89 -15.30 -10.85
N VAL A 53 2.56 -14.03 -10.62
CA VAL A 53 2.75 -12.99 -11.63
C VAL A 53 4.24 -12.62 -11.67
N GLN A 54 4.84 -12.62 -12.86
CA GLN A 54 6.19 -12.11 -13.09
C GLN A 54 6.05 -10.79 -13.85
N PRO A 55 5.83 -9.64 -13.20
CA PRO A 55 5.54 -8.39 -13.90
C PRO A 55 6.74 -7.85 -14.70
N LEU A 56 7.92 -8.45 -14.55
CA LEU A 56 9.09 -8.18 -15.40
C LEU A 56 9.06 -8.97 -16.73
N LYS A 57 8.31 -10.07 -16.79
CA LYS A 57 8.27 -10.97 -17.97
C LYS A 57 6.89 -11.05 -18.62
N ASN A 58 5.82 -10.83 -17.87
CA ASN A 58 4.45 -11.04 -18.29
C ASN A 58 3.63 -9.76 -18.09
N MET A 59 2.73 -9.48 -19.04
CA MET A 59 1.71 -8.45 -18.86
C MET A 59 0.79 -8.84 -17.71
N CYS A 60 0.43 -7.86 -16.88
CA CYS A 60 -0.50 -8.07 -15.79
C CYS A 60 -1.84 -8.62 -16.24
N THR A 61 -2.24 -9.77 -15.68
CA THR A 61 -3.47 -10.49 -16.02
C THR A 61 -4.67 -10.09 -15.16
N THR A 62 -4.51 -9.08 -14.30
CA THR A 62 -5.53 -8.61 -13.34
C THR A 62 -6.51 -7.59 -13.94
N GLY A 63 -6.34 -7.20 -15.21
CA GLY A 63 -7.15 -6.17 -15.87
C GLY A 63 -6.83 -4.73 -15.44
N GLN A 64 -5.90 -4.55 -14.49
CA GLN A 64 -5.43 -3.23 -14.04
C GLN A 64 -4.39 -2.62 -15.01
N PRO A 65 -4.23 -1.28 -15.04
CA PRO A 65 -3.18 -0.62 -15.80
C PRO A 65 -1.78 -1.19 -15.47
N GLN A 66 -0.92 -1.32 -16.48
CA GLN A 66 0.37 -2.01 -16.34
C GLN A 66 1.33 -1.30 -15.39
N ASP A 67 1.25 0.03 -15.27
CA ASP A 67 1.99 0.87 -14.34
C ASP A 67 1.51 0.71 -12.88
N LEU A 68 0.22 0.46 -12.69
CA LEU A 68 -0.40 0.12 -11.40
C LEU A 68 -0.07 -1.29 -10.93
N CYS A 69 0.07 -2.21 -11.88
CA CYS A 69 0.27 -3.63 -11.59
C CYS A 69 1.74 -4.06 -11.61
N ARG A 70 2.61 -3.39 -12.37
CA ARG A 70 4.06 -3.50 -12.23
C ARG A 70 4.51 -2.65 -11.06
N ASN A 71 4.03 -2.98 -9.87
CA ASN A 71 4.66 -2.43 -8.68
C ASN A 71 6.02 -3.09 -8.52
N ILE A 72 7.04 -2.32 -8.87
CA ILE A 72 8.43 -2.73 -8.81
C ILE A 72 9.12 -1.74 -7.89
N GLY A 73 9.70 -2.26 -6.82
CA GLY A 73 10.55 -1.47 -5.94
C GLY A 73 11.66 -2.31 -5.37
N VAL A 74 12.63 -1.63 -4.78
CA VAL A 74 13.75 -2.28 -4.12
C VAL A 74 13.82 -1.84 -2.67
N THR A 75 14.20 -2.76 -1.79
CA THR A 75 14.71 -2.43 -0.46
C THR A 75 16.09 -3.03 -0.31
N ASP A 76 16.88 -2.47 0.60
CA ASP A 76 18.02 -3.20 1.12
C ASP A 76 17.51 -4.37 2.00
N GLY A 77 18.37 -5.36 2.17
CA GLY A 77 18.20 -6.51 3.04
C GLY A 77 19.56 -7.08 3.41
N TRP A 78 19.59 -8.05 4.33
CA TRP A 78 20.83 -8.67 4.78
C TRP A 78 20.89 -10.16 4.48
N TYR A 79 22.04 -10.60 3.99
CA TYR A 79 22.37 -12.01 3.73
C TYR A 79 23.85 -12.24 4.04
N GLU A 80 24.15 -13.24 4.87
CA GLU A 80 25.53 -13.63 5.24
C GLU A 80 26.45 -12.47 5.65
N GLY A 81 25.94 -11.55 6.48
CA GLY A 81 26.74 -10.42 6.97
C GLY A 81 26.88 -9.25 5.98
N LYS A 82 26.24 -9.34 4.81
CA LYS A 82 26.33 -8.32 3.75
C LYS A 82 24.98 -7.68 3.51
N THR A 83 25.01 -6.43 3.05
CA THR A 83 23.83 -5.82 2.42
C THR A 83 23.62 -6.48 1.06
N THR A 84 22.36 -6.67 0.68
CA THR A 84 21.90 -7.07 -0.64
C THR A 84 20.62 -6.30 -0.95
N GLN A 85 20.16 -6.34 -2.21
CA GLN A 85 18.91 -5.70 -2.60
C GLN A 85 17.83 -6.74 -2.87
N PHE A 86 16.63 -6.48 -2.38
CA PHE A 86 15.44 -7.25 -2.65
C PHE A 86 14.61 -6.53 -3.70
N LEU A 87 14.33 -7.20 -4.81
CA LEU A 87 13.47 -6.69 -5.85
C LEU A 87 12.07 -7.25 -5.66
N TYR A 88 11.15 -6.38 -5.27
CA TYR A 88 9.75 -6.70 -5.12
C TYR A 88 9.05 -6.50 -6.44
N THR A 89 8.16 -7.44 -6.74
CA THR A 89 7.41 -7.47 -7.99
C THR A 89 5.95 -7.88 -7.79
N GLN A 90 5.53 -8.22 -6.58
CA GLN A 90 4.14 -8.49 -6.27
C GLN A 90 3.88 -8.01 -4.85
N ASN A 91 2.64 -7.56 -4.63
CA ASN A 91 2.19 -7.13 -3.33
C ASN A 91 2.25 -8.28 -2.29
N PHE A 92 2.27 -7.95 -1.00
CA PHE A 92 2.26 -8.96 0.07
C PHE A 92 1.02 -9.86 0.01
N TYR A 93 1.12 -10.99 0.70
CA TYR A 93 0.00 -11.88 0.97
C TYR A 93 -0.13 -12.12 2.47
N CYS A 94 -1.36 -12.09 2.97
CA CYS A 94 -1.68 -12.48 4.33
C CYS A 94 -2.69 -13.61 4.32
N ASP A 95 -2.37 -14.72 4.98
CA ASP A 95 -3.27 -15.87 5.08
C ASP A 95 -4.50 -15.50 5.90
N THR A 96 -5.62 -15.35 5.20
CA THR A 96 -6.90 -14.92 5.77
C THR A 96 -7.61 -15.98 6.60
N SER A 97 -7.12 -17.23 6.60
CA SER A 97 -7.58 -18.24 7.56
C SER A 97 -7.12 -17.93 8.99
N VAL A 98 -6.06 -17.13 9.15
CA VAL A 98 -5.66 -16.56 10.44
C VAL A 98 -6.50 -15.31 10.70
N THR A 99 -7.22 -15.32 11.83
CA THR A 99 -8.03 -14.15 12.23
C THR A 99 -7.13 -12.98 12.59
N SER A 100 -7.37 -11.84 11.92
CA SER A 100 -6.73 -10.55 12.16
C SER A 100 -7.79 -9.45 12.33
N GLY A 101 -7.56 -8.57 13.29
CA GLY A 101 -8.32 -7.34 13.52
C GLY A 101 -7.92 -6.17 12.61
N ALA A 102 -6.85 -6.31 11.82
CA ALA A 102 -6.41 -5.27 10.91
C ALA A 102 -7.20 -5.33 9.59
N PRO A 103 -7.41 -4.19 8.90
CA PRO A 103 -7.99 -4.17 7.56
C PRO A 103 -7.23 -5.05 6.56
N SER A 104 -5.89 -5.00 6.62
CA SER A 104 -4.96 -5.78 5.79
C SER A 104 -5.06 -7.30 5.94
N LYS A 105 -5.73 -7.77 7.01
CA LYS A 105 -5.78 -9.19 7.43
C LYS A 105 -4.44 -9.77 7.84
N CYS A 106 -3.40 -8.94 7.95
CA CYS A 106 -2.08 -9.34 8.40
C CYS A 106 -1.99 -9.30 9.93
N GLU A 107 -1.26 -10.23 10.51
CA GLU A 107 -1.12 -10.41 11.96
C GLU A 107 0.26 -10.99 12.31
N ALA A 108 0.79 -10.55 13.44
CA ALA A 108 1.98 -11.12 14.05
C ALA A 108 1.63 -11.75 15.40
N GLY A 109 1.96 -13.03 15.56
CA GLY A 109 1.65 -13.81 16.75
C GLY A 109 1.03 -15.18 16.45
N ALA A 110 0.53 -15.41 15.24
CA ALA A 110 0.10 -16.73 14.76
C ALA A 110 0.78 -17.10 13.44
N LYS A 111 1.05 -18.39 13.27
CA LYS A 111 1.56 -18.96 12.00
C LYS A 111 0.40 -19.05 11.00
N TYR A 112 0.70 -18.81 9.72
CA TYR A 112 -0.20 -19.16 8.62
C TYR A 112 -0.58 -20.66 8.62
N ASN A 113 -1.77 -20.96 8.12
CA ASN A 113 -2.27 -22.31 7.80
C ASN A 113 -2.25 -22.58 6.29
N GLN A 114 -2.20 -21.54 5.45
CA GLN A 114 -2.18 -21.63 4.00
C GLN A 114 -1.00 -20.85 3.43
N VAL A 115 -0.39 -21.41 2.38
CA VAL A 115 0.64 -20.70 1.60
C VAL A 115 -0.03 -19.83 0.52
N PRO A 116 0.67 -18.80 0.01
CA PRO A 116 0.13 -17.93 -1.01
C PRO A 116 -0.22 -18.68 -2.32
N PRO A 117 -1.11 -18.13 -3.15
CA PRO A 117 -1.43 -18.71 -4.45
C PRO A 117 -0.19 -18.89 -5.33
N GLY A 118 -0.12 -20.03 -6.03
CA GLY A 118 1.03 -20.42 -6.85
C GLY A 118 2.13 -21.17 -6.09
N THR A 119 2.05 -21.26 -4.75
CA THR A 119 2.93 -22.10 -3.93
C THR A 119 2.21 -23.40 -3.55
N THR A 120 2.87 -24.54 -3.73
CA THR A 120 2.25 -25.87 -3.47
C THR A 120 2.46 -26.36 -2.04
N SER A 121 3.48 -25.86 -1.33
CA SER A 121 3.79 -26.17 0.08
C SER A 121 4.82 -25.18 0.62
N ASP A 122 4.82 -24.98 1.93
CA ASP A 122 5.80 -24.20 2.71
C ASP A 122 7.24 -24.66 2.54
N LYS A 123 7.49 -25.92 2.17
CA LYS A 123 8.84 -26.42 1.86
C LYS A 123 9.49 -25.77 0.64
N PHE A 124 8.72 -25.03 -0.15
CA PHE A 124 9.19 -24.27 -1.32
C PHE A 124 9.27 -22.77 -1.03
N THR A 125 9.42 -22.43 0.25
CA THR A 125 9.55 -21.05 0.71
C THR A 125 10.71 -20.95 1.68
N ASP A 126 11.51 -19.90 1.52
CA ASP A 126 12.59 -19.55 2.45
C ASP A 126 12.18 -18.43 3.41
N PRO A 127 12.58 -18.47 4.69
CA PRO A 127 12.12 -17.52 5.69
C PRO A 127 12.76 -16.13 5.52
N LEU A 128 11.94 -15.10 5.72
CA LEU A 128 12.38 -13.73 5.95
C LEU A 128 12.22 -13.39 7.43
N TYR A 129 13.29 -12.94 8.07
CA TYR A 129 13.29 -12.47 9.45
C TYR A 129 13.34 -10.95 9.50
N ILE A 130 12.50 -10.34 10.33
CA ILE A 130 12.45 -8.88 10.48
C ILE A 130 12.77 -8.44 11.91
N PRO A 131 14.01 -7.97 12.20
CA PRO A 131 14.32 -7.29 13.44
C PRO A 131 13.53 -5.99 13.58
N VAL A 132 12.72 -5.92 14.64
CA VAL A 132 11.90 -4.75 15.00
C VAL A 132 12.47 -4.13 16.28
N PRO A 133 12.97 -2.89 16.25
CA PRO A 133 13.36 -2.16 17.47
C PRO A 133 12.11 -1.75 18.25
N LEU A 134 11.95 -2.32 19.44
CA LEU A 134 10.87 -2.06 20.39
C LEU A 134 11.34 -1.13 21.52
N PHE A 135 12.06 -0.08 21.15
CA PHE A 135 12.57 0.95 22.05
C PHE A 135 12.49 2.33 21.38
N THR A 136 12.59 3.39 22.18
CA THR A 136 12.56 4.78 21.70
C THR A 136 13.81 5.53 22.16
N PRO A 137 14.46 6.33 21.29
CA PRO A 137 14.16 6.46 19.86
C PRO A 137 14.56 5.20 19.07
N ALA A 138 13.77 4.84 18.05
CA ALA A 138 14.16 3.81 17.10
C ALA A 138 15.32 4.31 16.22
N PRO A 139 16.17 3.42 15.67
CA PRO A 139 17.23 3.81 14.74
C PRO A 139 16.71 4.56 13.52
N ALA A 140 17.43 5.59 13.08
CA ALA A 140 17.02 6.41 11.93
C ALA A 140 17.28 5.71 10.57
N THR A 141 18.09 4.65 10.56
CA THR A 141 18.63 4.00 9.36
C THR A 141 18.00 2.62 9.11
N LEU A 142 16.72 2.44 9.46
CA LEU A 142 15.99 1.21 9.18
C LEU A 142 15.70 1.09 7.68
N GLN A 143 15.77 -0.14 7.15
CA GLN A 143 15.42 -0.45 5.76
C GLN A 143 13.95 -0.11 5.46
N CYS A 144 13.05 -0.44 6.38
CA CYS A 144 11.67 0.02 6.39
C CYS A 144 11.40 0.89 7.63
N PRO A 145 11.38 2.22 7.51
CA PRO A 145 11.06 3.10 8.64
C PRO A 145 9.58 3.05 9.03
N ALA A 146 9.29 3.18 10.33
CA ALA A 146 7.92 3.23 10.83
C ALA A 146 7.13 4.42 10.24
N GLY A 147 5.84 4.20 9.95
CA GLY A 147 4.94 5.27 9.47
C GLY A 147 5.26 5.79 8.06
N LYS A 148 6.13 5.11 7.32
CA LYS A 148 6.41 5.38 5.91
C LYS A 148 6.05 4.16 5.08
N PRO A 149 5.54 4.34 3.84
CA PRO A 149 5.35 3.23 2.93
C PRO A 149 6.67 2.49 2.69
N CYS A 150 6.66 1.18 2.90
CA CYS A 150 7.72 0.28 2.44
C CYS A 150 7.17 -0.54 1.28
N VAL A 151 8.01 -0.82 0.27
CA VAL A 151 7.58 -1.47 -0.98
C VAL A 151 6.90 -2.80 -0.68
N ASP A 152 5.67 -3.01 -1.14
CA ASP A 152 4.91 -4.25 -0.99
C ASP A 152 4.76 -4.75 0.46
N HIS A 153 4.72 -3.84 1.43
CA HIS A 153 4.40 -4.15 2.83
C HIS A 153 3.00 -3.66 3.19
N PRO A 154 2.31 -4.30 4.15
CA PRO A 154 1.07 -3.76 4.70
C PRO A 154 1.35 -2.49 5.52
N MET A 155 0.54 -1.45 5.37
CA MET A 155 0.69 -0.24 6.21
C MET A 155 0.32 -0.49 7.68
N ASN A 156 -0.62 -1.39 7.94
CA ASN A 156 -1.07 -1.75 9.28
C ASN A 156 -1.15 -3.25 9.46
N ILE A 157 -0.91 -3.72 10.69
CA ILE A 157 -0.98 -5.13 11.07
C ILE A 157 -1.66 -5.28 12.44
N ASP A 158 -2.19 -6.47 12.70
CA ASP A 158 -2.71 -6.84 14.02
C ASP A 158 -1.56 -7.39 14.88
N LEU A 159 -1.32 -6.75 16.02
CA LEU A 159 -0.33 -7.16 17.04
C LEU A 159 -1.01 -7.66 18.32
N SER A 160 -2.33 -7.83 18.33
CA SER A 160 -3.11 -8.08 19.53
C SER A 160 -2.75 -9.39 20.24
N ARG A 161 -2.22 -10.40 19.54
CA ARG A 161 -1.67 -11.62 20.18
C ARG A 161 -0.39 -11.37 20.97
N LEU A 162 0.32 -10.28 20.67
CA LEU A 162 1.54 -9.88 21.36
C LEU A 162 1.27 -8.94 22.53
N ALA A 163 0.00 -8.65 22.85
CA ALA A 163 -0.41 -7.73 23.91
C ALA A 163 0.27 -7.96 25.26
N ALA A 164 0.35 -9.22 25.70
CA ALA A 164 1.01 -9.56 26.97
C ALA A 164 2.51 -9.26 26.93
N THR A 165 3.19 -9.61 25.83
CA THR A 165 4.61 -9.34 25.60
C THR A 165 4.90 -7.85 25.54
N LEU A 166 4.05 -7.09 24.84
CA LEU A 166 4.18 -5.64 24.66
C LEU A 166 3.67 -4.84 25.87
N LYS A 167 3.06 -5.50 26.87
CA LYS A 167 2.44 -4.86 28.04
C LYS A 167 1.42 -3.78 27.65
N MET A 168 0.63 -4.05 26.61
CA MET A 168 -0.39 -3.16 26.07
C MET A 168 -1.75 -3.88 25.99
N PRO A 169 -2.87 -3.16 26.07
CA PRO A 169 -4.18 -3.77 25.88
C PRO A 169 -4.33 -4.26 24.43
N ALA A 170 -4.79 -5.51 24.26
CA ALA A 170 -4.98 -6.13 22.94
C ALA A 170 -5.87 -5.29 22.00
N SER A 171 -6.87 -4.58 22.54
CA SER A 171 -7.75 -3.69 21.77
C SER A 171 -7.00 -2.54 21.09
N ALA A 172 -5.92 -2.03 21.69
CA ALA A 172 -5.09 -0.98 21.11
C ALA A 172 -4.14 -1.48 20.01
N LEU A 173 -4.02 -2.81 19.88
CA LEU A 173 -3.06 -3.46 18.99
C LEU A 173 -3.71 -4.11 17.75
N LYS A 174 -5.04 -4.04 17.60
CA LYS A 174 -5.75 -4.70 16.50
C LYS A 174 -5.44 -4.12 15.12
N ASN A 175 -5.03 -2.86 15.05
CA ASN A 175 -4.77 -2.14 13.81
C ASN A 175 -3.59 -1.19 14.01
N THR A 176 -2.42 -1.75 14.28
CA THR A 176 -1.21 -0.99 14.58
C THR A 176 -0.49 -0.65 13.29
N MET A 177 -0.01 0.59 13.17
CA MET A 177 0.91 0.99 12.10
C MET A 177 2.11 0.04 12.09
N LEU A 178 2.53 -0.42 10.91
CA LEU A 178 3.66 -1.34 10.79
C LEU A 178 4.91 -0.73 11.48
N PRO A 179 5.47 -1.40 12.50
CA PRO A 179 6.71 -0.95 13.13
C PRO A 179 7.85 -0.92 12.13
N GLY A 180 8.79 0.01 12.32
CA GLY A 180 9.99 0.04 11.51
C GLY A 180 10.82 -1.24 11.73
N HIS A 181 11.53 -1.70 10.71
CA HIS A 181 12.29 -2.94 10.78
C HIS A 181 13.37 -3.02 9.69
N ASP A 182 14.29 -3.96 9.90
CA ASP A 182 15.24 -4.43 8.89
C ASP A 182 14.84 -5.84 8.43
N HIS A 183 15.50 -6.36 7.39
CA HIS A 183 15.24 -7.63 6.75
C HIS A 183 16.50 -8.52 6.74
N ILE A 184 16.34 -9.78 7.11
CA ILE A 184 17.39 -10.80 7.09
C ILE A 184 16.86 -12.07 6.43
N ILE A 185 17.59 -12.57 5.44
CA ILE A 185 17.34 -13.87 4.80
C ILE A 185 18.51 -14.82 5.07
N THR A 186 18.24 -16.11 5.00
CA THR A 186 19.26 -17.18 5.18
C THR A 186 19.53 -17.99 3.93
N ASP A 187 18.73 -17.79 2.88
CA ASP A 187 18.91 -18.34 1.54
C ASP A 187 18.66 -17.22 0.52
N ARG A 188 19.08 -17.40 -0.73
CA ARG A 188 18.80 -16.50 -1.86
C ARG A 188 17.91 -17.13 -2.93
N ASN A 189 17.61 -18.42 -2.80
CA ASN A 189 16.90 -19.27 -3.75
C ASN A 189 17.41 -19.10 -5.19
N ASP A 190 18.73 -19.19 -5.35
CA ASP A 190 19.42 -18.91 -6.62
C ASP A 190 19.09 -17.54 -7.26
N ASN A 191 18.69 -16.55 -6.47
CA ASN A 191 18.17 -15.25 -6.93
C ASN A 191 16.85 -15.34 -7.70
N LYS A 192 16.10 -16.42 -7.53
CA LYS A 192 14.76 -16.57 -8.10
C LYS A 192 13.74 -15.91 -7.18
N PRO A 193 12.66 -15.37 -7.74
CA PRO A 193 11.61 -14.78 -6.94
C PRO A 193 10.73 -15.86 -6.33
N GLU A 194 10.36 -15.68 -5.06
CA GLU A 194 9.49 -16.57 -4.31
C GLU A 194 8.65 -15.81 -3.28
N TRP A 195 7.77 -16.54 -2.59
CA TRP A 195 7.08 -16.07 -1.40
C TRP A 195 7.91 -16.36 -0.15
N TRP A 196 8.25 -15.33 0.61
CA TRP A 196 9.04 -15.40 1.83
C TRP A 196 8.13 -15.30 3.06
N PRO A 197 7.88 -16.38 3.83
CA PRO A 197 7.17 -16.28 5.09
C PRO A 197 7.93 -15.38 6.08
N VAL A 198 7.22 -14.39 6.61
CA VAL A 198 7.80 -13.40 7.51
C VAL A 198 7.77 -13.89 8.95
N SER A 199 8.87 -13.73 9.67
CA SER A 199 8.95 -13.91 11.11
C SER A 199 9.51 -12.65 11.79
N VAL A 200 8.87 -12.22 12.86
CA VAL A 200 9.29 -11.03 13.62
C VAL A 200 10.36 -11.40 14.65
N ILE A 201 11.39 -10.58 14.76
CA ILE A 201 12.36 -10.62 15.85
C ILE A 201 12.19 -9.33 16.65
N GLY A 202 11.56 -9.42 17.82
CA GLY A 202 11.41 -8.27 18.72
C GLY A 202 12.74 -7.97 19.41
N VAL A 203 13.15 -6.70 19.43
CA VAL A 203 14.41 -6.27 20.07
C VAL A 203 14.17 -5.08 20.98
N THR A 204 14.29 -5.27 22.29
CA THR A 204 14.06 -4.21 23.30
C THR A 204 15.34 -3.54 23.77
N ASN A 205 16.50 -4.14 23.52
CA ASN A 205 17.81 -3.59 23.89
C ASN A 205 18.46 -2.89 22.69
N PRO A 206 18.74 -1.57 22.77
CA PRO A 206 19.40 -0.83 21.70
C PRO A 206 20.77 -1.40 21.29
N ASP A 207 21.58 -1.87 22.25
CA ASP A 207 22.92 -2.41 21.98
C ASP A 207 22.84 -3.74 21.21
N SER A 208 21.84 -4.57 21.54
CA SER A 208 21.58 -5.80 20.80
C SER A 208 21.11 -5.51 19.38
N PHE A 209 20.26 -4.50 19.19
CA PHE A 209 19.84 -4.09 17.85
C PHE A 209 21.04 -3.59 17.03
N ALA A 210 21.90 -2.75 17.61
CA ALA A 210 23.12 -2.28 16.95
C ALA A 210 24.05 -3.44 16.55
N LYS A 211 24.18 -4.46 17.41
CA LYS A 211 24.93 -5.69 17.08
C LYS A 211 24.29 -6.44 15.90
N ILE A 212 22.96 -6.54 15.84
CA ILE A 212 22.24 -7.14 14.72
C ILE A 212 22.51 -6.34 13.43
N GLN A 213 22.43 -5.02 13.45
CA GLN A 213 22.71 -4.18 12.27
C GLN A 213 24.16 -4.27 11.81
N ALA A 214 25.11 -4.44 12.75
CA ALA A 214 26.52 -4.65 12.42
C ALA A 214 26.78 -6.06 11.87
N GLY A 215 26.14 -7.07 12.45
CA GLY A 215 26.35 -8.48 12.10
C GLY A 215 25.56 -8.97 10.89
N LYS A 216 24.45 -8.30 10.53
CA LYS A 216 23.66 -8.52 9.31
C LYS A 216 23.35 -10.00 9.00
N SER A 217 23.06 -10.78 10.04
CA SER A 217 22.94 -12.24 9.92
C SER A 217 22.07 -12.84 11.01
N MET A 218 21.39 -13.94 10.68
CA MET A 218 20.65 -14.73 11.67
C MET A 218 21.58 -15.39 12.69
N ASP A 219 22.85 -15.64 12.37
CA ASP A 219 23.83 -16.10 13.36
C ASP A 219 24.01 -15.10 14.50
N THR A 220 24.01 -13.80 14.19
CA THR A 220 24.09 -12.74 15.21
C THR A 220 22.82 -12.69 16.05
N VAL A 221 21.65 -12.76 15.39
CA VAL A 221 20.34 -12.82 16.07
C VAL A 221 20.27 -14.02 17.00
N ASN A 222 20.63 -15.21 16.52
CA ASN A 222 20.57 -16.46 17.28
C ASN A 222 21.49 -16.43 18.51
N LYS A 223 22.70 -15.89 18.36
CA LYS A 223 23.64 -15.71 19.50
C LYS A 223 23.04 -14.78 20.57
N LEU A 224 22.40 -13.69 20.17
CA LEU A 224 21.77 -12.76 21.10
C LEU A 224 20.53 -13.38 21.75
N ALA A 225 19.65 -14.01 20.96
CA ALA A 225 18.43 -14.64 21.46
C ALA A 225 18.67 -15.81 22.43
N ALA A 226 19.89 -16.38 22.46
CA ALA A 226 20.31 -17.37 23.44
C ALA A 226 20.59 -16.77 24.82
N ASP A 227 20.88 -15.46 24.91
CA ASP A 227 21.03 -14.74 26.17
C ASP A 227 19.68 -14.12 26.59
N PRO A 228 19.07 -14.55 27.71
CA PRO A 228 17.80 -14.01 28.17
C PRO A 228 17.84 -12.52 28.52
N ASN A 229 19.02 -11.93 28.72
CA ASN A 229 19.20 -10.52 29.03
C ASN A 229 19.46 -9.66 27.80
N SER A 230 19.60 -10.26 26.61
CA SER A 230 19.87 -9.52 25.37
C SER A 230 18.69 -8.68 24.92
N GLY A 231 17.47 -8.96 25.39
CA GLY A 231 16.25 -8.31 24.90
C GLY A 231 15.88 -8.69 23.47
N VAL A 232 16.44 -9.77 22.91
CA VAL A 232 16.13 -10.29 21.57
C VAL A 232 15.22 -11.51 21.69
N THR A 233 14.08 -11.51 21.01
CA THR A 233 13.17 -12.65 21.01
C THR A 233 13.64 -13.75 20.05
N LYS A 234 13.14 -14.97 20.25
CA LYS A 234 13.07 -15.96 19.17
C LYS A 234 12.14 -15.46 18.04
N PRO A 235 12.24 -16.03 16.81
CA PRO A 235 11.29 -15.73 15.74
C PRO A 235 9.84 -15.90 16.18
N ILE A 236 9.06 -14.83 16.05
CA ILE A 236 7.62 -14.79 16.29
C ILE A 236 6.93 -15.02 14.94
N PRO A 237 6.04 -16.02 14.82
CA PRO A 237 5.39 -16.33 13.56
C PRO A 237 4.42 -15.22 13.15
N THR A 238 4.20 -15.11 11.85
CA THR A 238 3.17 -14.25 11.27
C THR A 238 2.35 -15.05 10.25
N ASN A 239 1.24 -14.47 9.79
CA ASN A 239 0.49 -14.98 8.65
C ASN A 239 0.90 -14.31 7.31
N ILE A 240 2.05 -13.62 7.30
CA ILE A 240 2.46 -12.69 6.24
C ILE A 240 3.51 -13.34 5.35
N PHE A 241 3.42 -13.08 4.05
CA PHE A 241 4.42 -13.42 3.04
C PHE A 241 4.73 -12.20 2.19
N LEU A 242 6.01 -12.01 1.86
CA LEU A 242 6.45 -11.02 0.88
C LEU A 242 6.94 -11.70 -0.40
N TRP A 243 6.77 -11.06 -1.55
CA TRP A 243 7.24 -11.58 -2.83
C TRP A 243 8.44 -10.78 -3.34
N PHE A 244 9.62 -11.40 -3.32
CA PHE A 244 10.81 -10.79 -3.89
C PHE A 244 11.82 -11.82 -4.39
N GLN A 245 12.75 -11.35 -5.21
CA GLN A 245 14.02 -12.02 -5.49
C GLN A 245 15.18 -11.18 -4.94
N THR A 246 16.28 -11.82 -4.58
CA THR A 246 17.52 -11.09 -4.31
C THR A 246 18.19 -10.69 -5.62
N LEU A 247 18.74 -9.49 -5.70
CA LEU A 247 19.56 -9.08 -6.84
C LEU A 247 21.00 -9.60 -6.71
N PRO A 248 21.66 -10.00 -7.81
CA PRO A 248 23.06 -10.37 -7.80
C PRO A 248 23.95 -9.21 -7.32
N GLY A 249 24.47 -9.35 -6.09
CA GLY A 249 25.56 -8.55 -5.52
C GLY A 249 25.19 -7.18 -4.92
N THR A 250 25.79 -6.88 -3.76
CA THR A 250 26.60 -5.66 -3.60
C THR A 250 27.96 -6.08 -3.05
N THR A 251 28.92 -6.34 -3.93
CA THR A 251 30.34 -6.40 -3.54
C THR A 251 30.88 -4.98 -3.50
N ASP A 252 31.10 -4.44 -2.30
CA ASP A 252 31.98 -3.31 -1.94
C ASP A 252 32.32 -2.27 -3.03
N GLY A 253 31.30 -1.64 -3.63
CA GLY A 253 31.44 -0.53 -4.58
C GLY A 253 30.21 0.36 -4.50
N PRO A 254 30.32 1.66 -4.86
CA PRO A 254 29.22 2.60 -4.74
C PRO A 254 28.05 2.04 -5.54
N SER A 255 26.99 1.70 -4.82
CA SER A 255 25.71 1.27 -5.37
C SER A 255 25.28 2.34 -6.37
N GLY A 256 25.47 2.05 -7.66
CA GLY A 256 24.72 2.73 -8.69
C GLY A 256 23.28 2.51 -8.34
N SER A 257 22.60 3.56 -7.92
CA SER A 257 21.16 3.52 -7.71
C SER A 257 20.54 2.99 -8.99
N VAL A 258 20.01 1.77 -8.94
CA VAL A 258 18.83 1.50 -9.75
C VAL A 258 17.83 2.49 -9.17
N ALA A 259 17.66 3.63 -9.84
CA ALA A 259 16.69 4.60 -9.42
C ALA A 259 15.41 3.82 -9.18
N ALA A 260 14.90 3.87 -7.96
CA ALA A 260 13.51 3.54 -7.71
C ALA A 260 12.77 4.28 -8.81
N GLY A 261 12.22 3.55 -9.79
CA GLY A 261 11.42 4.16 -10.83
C GLY A 261 10.44 5.03 -10.06
N GLU A 262 10.48 6.34 -10.33
CA GLU A 262 9.66 7.33 -9.65
C GLU A 262 8.31 6.66 -9.43
N GLY A 263 7.98 6.43 -8.14
CA GLY A 263 6.81 5.66 -7.76
C GLY A 263 5.65 6.10 -8.63
N GLY A 264 4.92 5.12 -9.18
CA GLY A 264 3.88 5.32 -10.17
C GLY A 264 3.14 6.65 -9.96
N THR A 265 2.92 7.36 -11.05
CA THR A 265 2.45 8.75 -11.26
C THR A 265 1.22 9.24 -10.44
N GLN A 266 0.80 8.53 -9.41
CA GLN A 266 -0.37 8.78 -8.59
C GLN A 266 -0.15 9.82 -7.49
N SER A 267 1.08 10.04 -7.04
CA SER A 267 1.34 11.10 -6.04
C SER A 267 1.14 12.52 -6.63
N ALA A 268 1.23 12.68 -7.95
CA ALA A 268 0.98 13.97 -8.61
C ALA A 268 -0.51 14.26 -8.83
N GLN A 269 -1.39 13.24 -8.86
CA GLN A 269 -2.81 13.46 -9.19
C GLN A 269 -3.68 13.89 -7.99
N HIS A 270 -3.24 13.67 -6.76
CA HIS A 270 -3.99 14.13 -5.58
C HIS A 270 -3.77 15.61 -5.23
N THR A 271 -2.69 16.24 -5.70
CA THR A 271 -2.43 17.67 -5.45
C THR A 271 -3.15 18.59 -6.44
N ALA A 272 -3.62 18.06 -7.58
CA ALA A 272 -4.27 18.86 -8.63
C ALA A 272 -5.79 19.05 -8.45
N LEU A 273 -6.43 18.42 -7.46
CA LEU A 273 -7.89 18.44 -7.28
C LEU A 273 -8.40 19.36 -6.16
N LEU A 274 -7.55 20.24 -5.61
CA LEU A 274 -7.95 21.26 -4.63
C LEU A 274 -7.94 22.71 -5.18
N GLY A 275 -7.86 22.88 -6.51
CA GLY A 275 -7.70 24.20 -7.13
C GLY A 275 -8.67 24.50 -8.27
N ALA A 276 -9.98 24.29 -8.10
CA ALA A 276 -10.97 24.79 -9.08
C ALA A 276 -12.36 24.99 -8.47
N GLY A 277 -12.44 25.80 -7.41
CA GLY A 277 -13.70 26.32 -6.87
C GLY A 277 -13.75 27.84 -7.02
N GLY A 278 -14.03 28.33 -8.23
CA GLY A 278 -14.05 29.77 -8.53
C GLY A 278 -15.01 30.12 -9.66
N THR A 279 -16.29 30.25 -9.30
CA THR A 279 -17.34 31.10 -9.90
C THR A 279 -17.17 31.55 -11.37
N LEU A 280 -17.91 30.90 -12.27
CA LEU A 280 -18.39 31.51 -13.52
C LEU A 280 -19.78 32.12 -13.28
N LEU A 281 -19.87 33.44 -13.35
CA LEU A 281 -21.13 34.16 -13.61
C LEU A 281 -20.94 35.00 -14.87
N LEU A 282 -21.61 34.56 -15.94
CA LEU A 282 -21.80 35.29 -17.19
C LEU A 282 -22.89 36.34 -16.98
N GLY A 283 -22.55 37.60 -17.21
CA GLY A 283 -23.50 38.70 -17.32
C GLY A 283 -23.12 39.57 -18.53
N ALA A 284 -23.89 39.45 -19.61
CA ALA A 284 -23.72 40.21 -20.84
C ALA A 284 -24.35 41.60 -20.72
N THR A 285 -23.63 42.64 -21.13
CA THR A 285 -24.22 43.91 -21.61
C THR A 285 -23.20 44.70 -22.43
N GLY A 286 -23.64 45.21 -23.58
CA GLY A 286 -23.39 46.61 -23.94
C GLY A 286 -22.31 46.90 -25.00
N MET A 287 -22.78 47.28 -26.18
CA MET A 287 -22.05 47.89 -27.29
C MET A 287 -21.41 49.26 -26.98
N VAL A 288 -20.59 49.72 -27.94
CA VAL A 288 -20.39 51.11 -28.45
C VAL A 288 -18.99 51.74 -28.21
N VAL A 289 -18.13 51.58 -29.23
CA VAL A 289 -17.51 52.63 -30.08
C VAL A 289 -16.93 53.91 -29.41
N LEU A 290 -15.59 54.12 -29.46
CA LEU A 290 -14.87 55.17 -30.23
C LEU A 290 -13.40 55.38 -29.81
N ARG A 291 -12.54 55.44 -30.85
CA ARG A 291 -11.25 56.15 -31.03
C ARG A 291 -10.67 56.99 -29.87
N ARG A 292 -9.35 56.88 -29.66
CA ARG A 292 -8.34 57.82 -30.24
C ARG A 292 -6.89 57.40 -29.97
N ARG A 293 -6.08 57.55 -31.02
CA ARG A 293 -4.61 57.48 -31.10
C ARG A 293 -3.92 58.40 -30.09
N LYS A 294 -2.75 57.97 -29.59
CA LYS A 294 -1.59 58.86 -29.41
C LYS A 294 -0.30 58.11 -29.80
N HIS A 295 0.31 58.56 -30.89
CA HIS A 295 1.73 58.35 -31.18
C HIS A 295 2.50 59.57 -30.69
N ALA A 296 3.70 59.33 -30.21
CA ALA A 296 4.68 60.31 -29.75
C ALA A 296 5.39 61.05 -30.90
N LEU A 297 6.07 62.14 -30.52
CA LEU A 297 7.33 62.71 -31.02
C LEU A 297 7.36 64.06 -31.76
N LYS A 298 8.32 64.87 -31.27
CA LYS A 298 9.05 66.07 -31.76
C LYS A 298 8.57 67.42 -31.20
N GLN A 299 9.32 68.11 -30.34
CA GLN A 299 10.64 68.79 -30.51
C GLN A 299 10.65 69.84 -31.64
N ASN A 300 10.30 71.08 -31.30
CA ASN A 300 11.16 72.27 -31.24
C ASN A 300 10.39 73.43 -30.60
#